data_AF-A0A1E3W6G9-F1
#
_entry.id   AF-A0A1E3W6G9-F1
#
_cell.length_a   1.000
_cell.length_b   1.000
_cell.length_c   1.000
_cell.angle_alpha   90.00
_cell.angle_beta   90.00
_cell.angle_gamma   90.00
#
_symmetry.space_group_name_H-M   'P 1'
#
loop_
_entity.id
_entity.type
_entity.pdbx_description
1 polymer ?
#
loop_
_entity_poly.entity_id
_entity_poly.type
_entity_poly.pdbx_seq_one_letter_code
_entity_poly.pdbx_strand_id
1 'polypeptide(L)'
;MLGARIAYPAAALAAAVFLSSCGGGGVPHDSRAEWRDRAEAKCMASGHVRASSYVTQVSSIRGRSACGILAPLRVSAALGGRVQISPPATIGCPMTAALDRWIHNSVQRAAMRQFRQPVVEIKQISSYSCRGRNGRTTGKLSEHSFGNALDIAGFTLADGRTITVVKGWWRGSQREKAFLREAFAGACREFYTVLGPGSDRAHYNHFHVDLLVTNVSKGGGHYCRPQPKSGLFAAVEDDDPVSTASVKPIPFTGPRESTPQVPAFTLGPSD
;
A
#
# COMPACT_ATOMS: atom_id res chain seq x y z
N MET A 1 44.97 -71.89 -28.36
CA MET A 1 45.27 -70.82 -27.38
C MET A 1 44.06 -69.91 -27.31
N LEU A 2 43.34 -69.97 -26.19
CA LEU A 2 42.09 -69.23 -25.92
C LEU A 2 42.38 -67.71 -25.83
N GLY A 3 41.73 -66.92 -26.68
CA GLY A 3 41.71 -65.46 -26.56
C GLY A 3 40.37 -65.00 -25.99
N ALA A 4 40.30 -64.79 -24.68
CA ALA A 4 39.15 -64.20 -24.01
C ALA A 4 39.09 -62.69 -24.28
N ARG A 5 38.04 -62.23 -24.98
CA ARG A 5 37.73 -60.80 -25.09
C ARG A 5 36.70 -60.44 -24.02
N ILE A 6 37.17 -59.77 -22.96
CA ILE A 6 36.31 -59.23 -21.90
C ILE A 6 35.69 -57.94 -22.45
N ALA A 7 34.38 -57.96 -22.69
CA ALA A 7 33.60 -56.77 -23.00
C ALA A 7 33.18 -56.12 -21.67
N TYR A 8 33.63 -54.89 -21.42
CA TYR A 8 33.14 -54.07 -20.30
C TYR A 8 31.78 -53.47 -20.69
N PRO A 9 30.67 -53.76 -19.97
CA PRO A 9 29.47 -52.97 -20.14
C PRO A 9 29.72 -51.59 -19.53
N ALA A 10 29.65 -50.55 -20.35
CA ALA A 10 29.61 -49.17 -19.89
C ALA A 10 28.32 -48.97 -19.09
N ALA A 11 28.41 -49.08 -17.76
CA ALA A 11 27.34 -48.70 -16.85
C ALA A 11 27.20 -47.18 -16.88
N ALA A 12 26.30 -46.67 -17.73
CA ALA A 12 25.86 -45.29 -17.67
C ALA A 12 25.09 -45.09 -16.36
N LEU A 13 25.76 -44.60 -15.33
CA LEU A 13 25.13 -44.06 -14.13
C LEU A 13 24.31 -42.83 -14.54
N ALA A 14 23.00 -43.04 -14.75
CA ALA A 14 22.04 -41.94 -14.78
C ALA A 14 21.93 -41.38 -13.36
N ALA A 15 22.77 -40.40 -13.03
CA ALA A 15 22.61 -39.59 -11.83
C ALA A 15 21.32 -38.77 -11.98
N ALA A 16 20.23 -39.26 -11.40
CA ALA A 16 19.01 -38.49 -11.23
C ALA A 16 19.31 -37.33 -10.28
N VAL A 17 19.67 -36.17 -10.85
CA VAL A 17 19.71 -34.91 -10.11
C VAL A 17 18.27 -34.56 -9.77
N PHE A 18 17.84 -34.94 -8.56
CA PHE A 18 16.65 -34.35 -7.96
C PHE A 18 16.95 -32.87 -7.71
N LEU A 19 16.57 -32.03 -8.67
CA LEU A 19 16.41 -30.60 -8.44
C LEU A 19 15.31 -30.45 -7.39
N SER A 20 15.71 -30.40 -6.12
CA SER A 20 14.85 -29.94 -5.04
C SER A 20 14.33 -28.57 -5.43
N SER A 21 13.05 -28.51 -5.79
CA SER A 21 12.35 -27.26 -6.05
C SER A 21 12.35 -26.43 -4.76
N CYS A 22 13.34 -25.54 -4.62
CA CYS A 22 13.28 -24.44 -3.68
C CYS A 22 12.32 -23.39 -4.25
N GLY A 23 11.03 -23.70 -4.29
CA GLY A 23 10.05 -22.86 -4.97
C GLY A 23 8.63 -23.17 -4.56
N GLY A 24 8.20 -22.62 -3.42
CA GLY A 24 6.78 -22.61 -3.08
C GLY A 24 6.48 -22.62 -1.59
N GLY A 25 6.92 -21.59 -0.86
CA GLY A 25 6.20 -21.24 0.37
C GLY A 25 4.75 -20.98 -0.01
N GLY A 26 3.83 -21.84 0.44
CA GLY A 26 2.43 -21.82 0.02
C GLY A 26 1.77 -20.45 0.28
N VAL A 27 0.98 -19.98 -0.67
CA VAL A 27 0.06 -18.85 -0.44
C VAL A 27 -1.13 -19.41 0.36
N PRO A 28 -1.53 -18.78 1.48
CA PRO A 28 -2.69 -19.27 2.23
C PRO A 28 -3.96 -19.36 1.36
N HIS A 29 -4.77 -20.39 1.60
CA HIS A 29 -6.15 -20.43 1.11
C HIS A 29 -6.99 -19.48 1.97
N ASP A 30 -7.39 -18.36 1.38
CA ASP A 30 -8.27 -17.36 1.97
C ASP A 30 -9.36 -17.04 0.94
N SER A 31 -10.46 -16.44 1.37
CA SER A 31 -11.53 -15.98 0.48
C SER A 31 -11.40 -14.47 0.23
N ARG A 32 -11.66 -14.03 -1.00
CA ARG A 32 -11.70 -12.61 -1.31
C ARG A 32 -13.04 -12.06 -0.82
N ALA A 33 -12.99 -11.23 0.22
CA ALA A 33 -14.18 -10.55 0.72
C ALA A 33 -14.73 -9.56 -0.32
N GLU A 34 -16.04 -9.67 -0.60
CA GLU A 34 -16.74 -8.92 -1.67
C GLU A 34 -16.68 -7.40 -1.53
N TRP A 35 -16.49 -6.88 -0.31
CA TRP A 35 -16.40 -5.43 -0.09
C TRP A 35 -15.24 -4.80 -0.86
N ARG A 36 -14.17 -5.56 -1.14
CA ARG A 36 -13.00 -5.05 -1.89
C ARG A 36 -13.37 -4.70 -3.32
N ASP A 37 -14.06 -5.60 -3.99
CA ASP A 37 -14.50 -5.38 -5.38
C ASP A 37 -15.56 -4.30 -5.47
N ARG A 38 -16.50 -4.27 -4.51
CA ARG A 38 -17.50 -3.19 -4.42
C ARG A 38 -16.87 -1.83 -4.17
N ALA A 39 -15.87 -1.74 -3.29
CA ALA A 39 -15.15 -0.49 -3.02
C ALA A 39 -14.36 -0.02 -4.24
N GLU A 40 -13.69 -0.94 -4.94
CA GLU A 40 -12.95 -0.64 -6.17
C GLU A 40 -13.88 -0.13 -7.27
N ALA A 41 -14.96 -0.87 -7.58
CA ALA A 41 -15.94 -0.47 -8.59
C ALA A 41 -16.56 0.89 -8.27
N LYS A 42 -16.95 1.15 -7.01
CA LYS A 42 -17.48 2.45 -6.58
C LYS A 42 -16.47 3.58 -6.76
N CYS A 43 -15.20 3.34 -6.42
CA CYS A 43 -14.15 4.34 -6.61
C CYS A 43 -13.93 4.64 -8.09
N MET A 44 -13.83 3.61 -8.95
CA MET A 44 -13.67 3.79 -10.39
C MET A 44 -14.84 4.58 -11.01
N ALA A 45 -16.07 4.31 -10.57
CA ALA A 45 -17.26 5.02 -11.03
C ALA A 45 -17.35 6.48 -10.53
N SER A 46 -16.69 6.81 -9.41
CA SER A 46 -16.76 8.15 -8.82
C SER A 46 -16.00 9.23 -9.60
N GLY A 47 -15.05 8.83 -10.45
CA GLY A 47 -14.19 9.77 -11.17
C GLY A 47 -13.21 10.58 -10.30
N HIS A 48 -13.08 10.26 -9.01
CA HIS A 48 -12.13 10.92 -8.10
C HIS A 48 -10.66 10.60 -8.44
N VAL A 49 -10.39 9.38 -8.89
CA VAL A 49 -9.09 9.00 -9.45
C VAL A 49 -9.23 9.01 -10.97
N ARG A 50 -8.42 9.84 -11.62
CA ARG A 50 -8.46 10.04 -13.08
C ARG A 50 -7.22 9.44 -13.73
N ALA A 51 -7.43 8.82 -14.89
CA ALA A 51 -6.31 8.38 -15.72
C ALA A 51 -5.45 9.58 -16.14
N SER A 52 -4.13 9.37 -16.14
CA SER A 52 -3.13 10.35 -16.55
C SER A 52 -1.82 9.65 -16.91
N SER A 53 -0.79 10.40 -17.29
CA SER A 53 0.58 9.87 -17.42
C SER A 53 1.15 9.31 -16.11
N TYR A 54 0.57 9.69 -14.95
CA TYR A 54 1.00 9.25 -13.63
C TYR A 54 0.17 8.12 -13.03
N VAL A 55 -1.05 7.94 -13.53
CA VAL A 55 -2.01 6.94 -13.05
C VAL A 55 -2.59 6.25 -14.27
N THR A 56 -2.08 5.06 -14.56
CA THR A 56 -2.50 4.27 -15.72
C THR A 56 -3.17 2.99 -15.25
N GLN A 57 -4.35 2.69 -15.78
CA GLN A 57 -4.97 1.39 -15.55
C GLN A 57 -4.17 0.30 -16.28
N VAL A 58 -3.97 -0.83 -15.63
CA VAL A 58 -3.33 -2.01 -16.21
C VAL A 58 -4.31 -3.20 -16.21
N SER A 59 -3.96 -4.27 -16.91
CA SER A 59 -4.81 -5.47 -16.98
C SER A 59 -5.12 -6.03 -15.60
N SER A 60 -6.33 -6.56 -15.43
CA SER A 60 -6.76 -7.18 -14.17
C SER A 60 -5.75 -8.21 -13.69
N ILE A 61 -5.47 -8.23 -12.40
CA ILE A 61 -4.56 -9.20 -11.81
C ILE A 61 -5.39 -10.31 -11.16
N ARG A 62 -5.19 -11.54 -11.63
CA ARG A 62 -5.75 -12.76 -11.02
C ARG A 62 -4.58 -13.62 -10.53
N GLY A 63 -4.37 -13.63 -9.21
CA GLY A 63 -3.28 -14.38 -8.57
C GLY A 63 -3.70 -15.78 -8.15
N ARG A 64 -2.77 -16.52 -7.52
CA ARG A 64 -3.11 -17.79 -6.85
C ARG A 64 -4.02 -17.50 -5.64
N SER A 65 -4.89 -18.45 -5.27
CA SER A 65 -5.84 -18.27 -4.17
C SER A 65 -6.75 -17.05 -4.42
N ALA A 66 -7.12 -16.30 -3.37
CA ALA A 66 -7.95 -15.10 -3.47
C ALA A 66 -7.22 -13.82 -3.94
N CYS A 67 -5.91 -13.89 -4.26
CA CYS A 67 -5.13 -12.72 -4.65
C CYS A 67 -5.61 -12.08 -5.96
N GLY A 68 -5.60 -10.76 -6.02
CA GLY A 68 -5.90 -10.04 -7.26
C GLY A 68 -6.43 -8.63 -7.07
N ILE A 69 -6.54 -7.93 -8.19
CA ILE A 69 -7.09 -6.58 -8.30
C ILE A 69 -7.94 -6.56 -9.58
N LEU A 70 -9.20 -6.13 -9.50
CA LEU A 70 -10.11 -6.18 -10.64
C LEU A 70 -9.75 -5.08 -11.66
N ALA A 71 -9.50 -3.86 -11.16
CA ALA A 71 -9.10 -2.70 -11.97
C ALA A 71 -7.82 -2.05 -11.43
N PRO A 72 -6.65 -2.72 -11.54
CA PRO A 72 -5.40 -2.23 -10.98
C PRO A 72 -4.94 -0.94 -11.65
N LEU A 73 -4.42 -0.04 -10.83
CA LEU A 73 -3.78 1.19 -11.26
C LEU A 73 -2.28 1.09 -10.99
N ARG A 74 -1.49 1.42 -12.00
CA ARG A 74 -0.07 1.72 -11.87
C ARG A 74 0.08 3.21 -11.61
N VAL A 75 0.56 3.55 -10.41
CA VAL A 75 0.68 4.92 -9.89
C VAL A 75 2.15 5.28 -9.77
N SER A 76 2.64 6.17 -10.63
CA SER A 76 4.03 6.69 -10.61
C SER A 76 4.15 8.05 -9.92
N ALA A 77 3.05 8.78 -9.77
CA ALA A 77 3.03 10.02 -8.99
C ALA A 77 1.63 10.31 -8.43
N ALA A 78 1.62 11.10 -7.36
CA ALA A 78 0.48 11.63 -6.65
C ALA A 78 0.35 13.15 -6.90
N LEU A 79 -0.80 13.71 -6.54
CA LEU A 79 -1.10 15.15 -6.63
C LEU A 79 -0.82 15.75 -8.02
N GLY A 80 -1.21 15.03 -9.07
CA GLY A 80 -1.03 15.48 -10.45
C GLY A 80 0.43 15.57 -10.89
N GLY A 81 1.31 14.71 -10.37
CA GLY A 81 2.72 14.65 -10.77
C GLY A 81 3.69 15.36 -9.83
N ARG A 82 3.18 16.14 -8.87
CA ARG A 82 4.00 16.93 -7.92
C ARG A 82 4.78 16.06 -6.94
N VAL A 83 4.30 14.86 -6.65
CA VAL A 83 4.95 13.93 -5.71
C VAL A 83 5.14 12.59 -6.39
N GLN A 84 6.38 12.25 -6.72
CA GLN A 84 6.71 10.96 -7.33
C GLN A 84 6.48 9.82 -6.33
N ILE A 85 6.01 8.67 -6.82
CA ILE A 85 5.90 7.42 -6.06
C ILE A 85 6.94 6.46 -6.64
N SER A 86 7.99 6.18 -5.86
CA SER A 86 9.18 5.48 -6.34
C SER A 86 9.44 4.18 -5.57
N PRO A 87 9.51 3.01 -6.24
CA PRO A 87 9.11 2.78 -7.63
C PRO A 87 7.58 2.96 -7.81
N PRO A 88 7.06 3.00 -9.06
CA PRO A 88 5.61 3.06 -9.27
C PRO A 88 4.88 1.92 -8.56
N ALA A 89 3.77 2.25 -7.89
CA ALA A 89 2.98 1.30 -7.13
C ALA A 89 1.87 0.68 -7.98
N THR A 90 1.62 -0.62 -7.83
CA THR A 90 0.41 -1.27 -8.37
C THR A 90 -0.59 -1.43 -7.23
N ILE A 91 -1.67 -0.64 -7.25
CA ILE A 91 -2.68 -0.56 -6.19
C ILE A 91 -4.09 -0.35 -6.79
N GLY A 92 -5.14 -0.55 -5.98
CA GLY A 92 -6.51 -0.27 -6.40
C GLY A 92 -6.88 1.22 -6.35
N CYS A 93 -8.00 1.58 -6.96
CA CYS A 93 -8.53 2.95 -6.93
C CYS A 93 -8.73 3.50 -5.51
N PRO A 94 -9.35 2.78 -4.55
CA PRO A 94 -9.55 3.30 -3.20
C PRO A 94 -8.25 3.66 -2.49
N MET A 95 -7.22 2.80 -2.66
CA MET A 95 -5.90 3.02 -2.07
C MET A 95 -5.19 4.22 -2.72
N THR A 96 -5.34 4.40 -4.04
CA THR A 96 -4.82 5.57 -4.77
C THR A 96 -5.44 6.86 -4.24
N ALA A 97 -6.77 6.90 -4.07
CA ALA A 97 -7.47 8.07 -3.55
C ALA A 97 -7.07 8.40 -2.10
N ALA A 98 -6.92 7.38 -1.24
CA ALA A 98 -6.48 7.55 0.15
C ALA A 98 -5.04 8.05 0.24
N LEU A 99 -4.14 7.51 -0.61
CA LEU A 99 -2.76 7.98 -0.72
C LEU A 99 -2.70 9.46 -1.08
N ASP A 100 -3.43 9.90 -2.11
CA ASP A 100 -3.46 11.31 -2.53
C ASP A 100 -3.94 12.25 -1.41
N ARG A 101 -5.01 11.86 -0.70
CA ARG A 101 -5.52 12.62 0.45
C ARG A 101 -4.54 12.69 1.62
N TRP A 102 -3.90 11.57 1.98
CA TRP A 102 -2.90 11.57 3.05
C TRP A 102 -1.71 12.47 2.72
N ILE A 103 -1.22 12.42 1.47
CA ILE A 103 -0.11 13.23 1.02
C ILE A 103 -0.47 14.72 1.12
N HIS A 104 -1.62 15.11 0.57
CA HIS A 104 -2.10 16.49 0.60
C HIS A 104 -2.33 17.00 2.02
N ASN A 105 -3.13 16.27 2.81
CA ASN A 105 -3.65 16.75 4.08
C ASN A 105 -2.66 16.65 5.24
N SER A 106 -1.69 15.74 5.16
CA SER A 106 -0.77 15.47 6.27
C SER A 106 0.69 15.61 5.88
N VAL A 107 1.15 14.89 4.86
CA VAL A 107 2.58 14.83 4.51
C VAL A 107 3.10 16.21 4.10
N GLN A 108 2.42 16.88 3.17
CA GLN A 108 2.86 18.20 2.70
C GLN A 108 2.81 19.26 3.81
N ARG A 109 1.75 19.26 4.63
CA ARG A 109 1.63 20.20 5.75
C ARG A 109 2.73 20.01 6.79
N ALA A 110 3.04 18.76 7.12
CA ALA A 110 4.14 18.42 8.03
C ALA A 110 5.49 18.86 7.45
N ALA A 111 5.73 18.60 6.17
CA ALA A 111 6.97 18.98 5.50
C ALA A 111 7.16 20.50 5.49
N MET A 112 6.11 21.26 5.17
CA MET A 112 6.16 22.72 5.19
C MET A 112 6.37 23.28 6.60
N ARG A 113 5.71 22.72 7.61
CA ARG A 113 5.90 23.14 9.01
C ARG A 113 7.31 22.90 9.52
N GLN A 114 7.86 21.71 9.24
CA GLN A 114 9.15 21.30 9.81
C GLN A 114 10.36 21.80 8.99
N PHE A 115 10.21 21.93 7.68
CA PHE A 115 11.33 22.20 6.77
C PHE A 115 11.11 23.40 5.84
N ARG A 116 9.89 23.93 5.73
CA ARG A 116 9.50 24.93 4.71
C ARG A 116 9.83 24.47 3.29
N GLN A 117 9.75 23.16 3.07
CA GLN A 117 10.02 22.51 1.79
C GLN A 117 8.93 21.47 1.53
N PRO A 118 8.35 21.40 0.33
CA PRO A 118 7.40 20.35 0.00
C PRO A 118 8.10 19.00 -0.18
N VAL A 119 7.36 17.92 0.04
CA VAL A 119 7.79 16.58 -0.40
C VAL A 119 7.59 16.48 -1.91
N VAL A 120 8.59 15.97 -2.62
CA VAL A 120 8.56 15.76 -4.08
C VAL A 120 8.66 14.29 -4.46
N GLU A 121 9.04 13.41 -3.53
CA GLU A 121 9.02 11.95 -3.75
C GLU A 121 8.65 11.21 -2.46
N ILE A 122 7.90 10.13 -2.62
CA ILE A 122 7.70 9.09 -1.63
C ILE A 122 8.39 7.82 -2.09
N LYS A 123 9.29 7.31 -1.25
CA LYS A 123 9.93 6.02 -1.44
C LYS A 123 9.03 4.93 -0.88
N GLN A 124 8.41 4.14 -1.75
CA GLN A 124 7.69 2.93 -1.37
C GLN A 124 8.56 1.67 -1.55
N ILE A 125 8.29 0.63 -0.77
CA ILE A 125 9.05 -0.63 -0.80
C ILE A 125 8.17 -1.87 -0.99
N SER A 126 6.84 -1.71 -0.97
CA SER A 126 5.89 -2.77 -1.31
C SER A 126 4.56 -2.19 -1.72
N SER A 127 4.02 -2.65 -2.84
CA SER A 127 2.64 -2.40 -3.30
C SER A 127 1.93 -3.75 -3.51
N TYR A 128 1.36 -4.06 -4.68
CA TYR A 128 0.79 -5.38 -4.90
C TYR A 128 1.82 -6.51 -4.69
N SER A 129 1.46 -7.49 -3.87
CA SER A 129 2.24 -8.70 -3.64
C SER A 129 1.34 -9.77 -3.04
N CYS A 130 1.11 -10.86 -3.77
CA CYS A 130 0.32 -11.99 -3.29
C CYS A 130 1.09 -12.79 -2.22
N ARG A 131 0.77 -12.55 -0.95
CA ARG A 131 1.41 -13.21 0.21
C ARG A 131 0.47 -13.26 1.43
N GLY A 132 0.74 -14.17 2.35
CA GLY A 132 0.10 -14.16 3.66
C GLY A 132 0.58 -12.99 4.53
N ARG A 133 -0.23 -12.62 5.53
CA ARG A 133 0.11 -11.53 6.45
C ARG A 133 1.44 -11.81 7.16
N ASN A 134 2.31 -10.81 7.24
CA ASN A 134 3.66 -10.92 7.79
C ASN A 134 4.52 -12.02 7.14
N GLY A 135 4.24 -12.39 5.88
CA GLY A 135 4.97 -13.43 5.14
C GLY A 135 4.63 -14.86 5.56
N ARG A 136 3.56 -15.06 6.33
CA ARG A 136 3.14 -16.40 6.79
C ARG A 136 2.56 -17.22 5.64
N THR A 137 2.81 -18.52 5.63
CA THR A 137 2.27 -19.47 4.65
C THR A 137 0.87 -20.01 5.02
N THR A 138 0.39 -19.68 6.22
CA THR A 138 -0.94 -20.04 6.72
C THR A 138 -1.67 -18.82 7.28
N GLY A 139 -3.01 -18.88 7.32
CA GLY A 139 -3.87 -17.82 7.85
C GLY A 139 -4.34 -16.83 6.78
N LYS A 140 -4.56 -15.57 7.17
CA LYS A 140 -5.14 -14.55 6.29
C LYS A 140 -4.12 -13.97 5.31
N LEU A 141 -4.60 -13.60 4.12
CA LEU A 141 -3.82 -12.82 3.17
C LEU A 141 -3.59 -11.39 3.67
N SER A 142 -2.47 -10.79 3.25
CA SER A 142 -2.20 -9.36 3.45
C SER A 142 -3.06 -8.51 2.51
N GLU A 143 -3.38 -7.27 2.89
CA GLU A 143 -4.04 -6.33 1.96
C GLU A 143 -3.17 -5.97 0.73
N HIS A 144 -1.85 -6.22 0.79
CA HIS A 144 -0.99 -6.17 -0.41
C HIS A 144 -1.43 -7.16 -1.49
N SER A 145 -2.03 -8.30 -1.10
CA SER A 145 -2.56 -9.31 -2.03
C SER A 145 -3.79 -8.83 -2.80
N PHE A 146 -4.35 -7.69 -2.40
CA PHE A 146 -5.59 -7.14 -2.96
C PHE A 146 -5.43 -5.72 -3.50
N GLY A 147 -4.19 -5.19 -3.56
CA GLY A 147 -3.94 -3.81 -3.99
C GLY A 147 -4.39 -2.74 -2.99
N ASN A 148 -4.65 -3.14 -1.74
CA ASN A 148 -5.23 -2.29 -0.69
C ASN A 148 -4.20 -1.86 0.36
N ALA A 149 -2.91 -2.04 0.09
CA ALA A 149 -1.84 -1.66 1.01
C ALA A 149 -0.61 -1.10 0.29
N LEU A 150 0.15 -0.27 1.02
CA LEU A 150 1.41 0.31 0.58
C LEU A 150 2.38 0.39 1.77
N ASP A 151 3.65 0.06 1.51
CA ASP A 151 4.74 0.20 2.48
C ASP A 151 5.64 1.38 2.08
N ILE A 152 5.74 2.38 2.95
CA ILE A 152 6.48 3.64 2.73
C ILE A 152 7.75 3.66 3.58
N ALA A 153 8.91 3.76 2.93
CA ALA A 153 10.22 3.76 3.59
C ALA A 153 10.85 5.16 3.72
N GLY A 154 10.34 6.19 3.03
CA GLY A 154 10.90 7.52 3.14
C GLY A 154 10.27 8.57 2.23
N PHE A 155 10.77 9.79 2.37
CA PHE A 155 10.29 10.99 1.69
C PHE A 155 11.50 11.81 1.22
N THR A 156 11.43 12.39 0.03
CA THR A 156 12.42 13.36 -0.46
C THR A 156 11.78 14.73 -0.57
N LEU A 157 12.45 15.75 -0.06
CA LEU A 157 12.03 17.15 -0.11
C LEU A 157 12.56 17.85 -1.36
N ALA A 158 11.96 18.98 -1.74
CA ALA A 158 12.38 19.77 -2.89
C ALA A 158 13.82 20.29 -2.81
N ASP A 159 14.36 20.46 -1.60
CA ASP A 159 15.77 20.84 -1.36
C ASP A 159 16.77 19.67 -1.51
N GLY A 160 16.28 18.49 -1.93
CA GLY A 160 17.08 17.28 -2.09
C GLY A 160 17.26 16.45 -0.81
N ARG A 161 16.80 16.93 0.36
CA ARG A 161 16.89 16.16 1.61
C ARG A 161 16.02 14.91 1.54
N THR A 162 16.62 13.75 1.83
CA THR A 162 15.89 12.48 1.96
C THR A 162 15.73 12.10 3.43
N ILE A 163 14.49 11.90 3.86
CA ILE A 163 14.10 11.46 5.19
C ILE A 163 13.61 10.02 5.11
N THR A 164 14.45 9.07 5.49
CA THR A 164 14.04 7.66 5.59
C THR A 164 13.34 7.40 6.91
N VAL A 165 12.30 6.57 6.91
CA VAL A 165 11.56 6.17 8.11
C VAL A 165 12.51 5.52 9.11
N VAL A 166 13.32 4.56 8.68
CA VAL A 166 14.22 3.83 9.59
C VAL A 166 15.25 4.74 10.26
N LYS A 167 15.93 5.64 9.54
CA LYS A 167 16.93 6.51 10.18
C LYS A 167 16.25 7.66 10.92
N GLY A 168 15.30 8.33 10.26
CA GLY A 168 14.63 9.52 10.78
C GLY A 168 13.85 9.26 12.06
N TRP A 169 13.18 8.11 12.18
CA TRP A 169 12.37 7.80 13.35
C TRP A 169 13.20 7.59 14.62
N TRP A 170 14.32 6.87 14.51
CA TRP A 170 15.14 6.48 15.67
C TRP A 170 16.26 7.47 15.94
N ARG A 171 16.98 7.88 14.89
CA ARG A 171 18.24 8.63 14.97
C ARG A 171 18.21 9.98 14.24
N GLY A 172 17.06 10.35 13.67
CA GLY A 172 16.89 11.64 13.01
C GLY A 172 16.97 12.82 13.97
N SER A 173 17.14 14.00 13.37
CA SER A 173 16.97 15.30 14.03
C SER A 173 15.56 15.46 14.61
N GLN A 174 15.38 16.46 15.49
CA GLN A 174 14.06 16.74 16.07
C GLN A 174 13.01 17.05 14.99
N ARG A 175 13.39 17.77 13.92
CA ARG A 175 12.50 18.08 12.79
C ARG A 175 12.11 16.84 11.98
N GLU A 176 13.06 15.94 11.70
CA GLU A 176 12.76 14.67 10.99
C GLU A 176 11.85 13.77 11.82
N LYS A 177 12.11 13.65 13.12
CA LYS A 177 11.25 12.92 14.04
C LYS A 177 9.85 13.54 14.07
N ALA A 178 9.73 14.86 14.22
CA ALA A 178 8.45 15.56 14.22
C ALA A 178 7.68 15.32 12.91
N PHE A 179 8.32 15.53 11.76
CA PHE A 179 7.73 15.28 10.44
C PHE A 179 7.20 13.86 10.30
N LEU A 180 8.00 12.84 10.62
CA LEU A 180 7.60 11.45 10.49
C LEU A 180 6.45 11.10 11.44
N ARG A 181 6.42 11.66 12.66
CA ARG A 181 5.34 11.43 13.62
C ARG A 181 4.04 12.09 13.17
N GLU A 182 4.10 13.28 12.61
CA GLU A 182 2.94 14.00 12.06
C GLU A 182 2.40 13.29 10.81
N ALA A 183 3.27 12.88 9.89
CA ALA A 183 2.90 12.11 8.71
C ALA A 183 2.24 10.79 9.12
N PHE A 184 2.81 10.06 10.08
CA PHE A 184 2.26 8.82 10.62
C PHE A 184 0.89 9.04 11.29
N ALA A 185 0.75 10.07 12.12
CA ALA A 185 -0.52 10.41 12.76
C ALA A 185 -1.58 10.80 11.72
N GLY A 186 -1.18 11.50 10.66
CA GLY A 186 -1.94 11.73 9.43
C GLY A 186 -2.48 10.45 8.81
N ALA A 187 -1.61 9.46 8.60
CA ALA A 187 -1.98 8.17 8.04
C ALA A 187 -3.04 7.49 8.92
N CYS A 188 -2.91 7.54 10.24
CA CYS A 188 -3.88 6.92 11.15
C CYS A 188 -5.30 7.49 11.07
N ARG A 189 -5.47 8.72 10.57
CA ARG A 189 -6.80 9.29 10.30
C ARG A 189 -7.35 8.90 8.93
N GLU A 190 -6.48 8.56 7.98
CA GLU A 190 -6.85 8.28 6.60
C GLU A 190 -7.08 6.77 6.35
N PHE A 191 -6.22 5.91 6.88
CA PHE A 191 -6.20 4.48 6.62
C PHE A 191 -6.74 3.66 7.79
N TYR A 192 -7.30 2.50 7.51
CA TYR A 192 -7.92 1.63 8.52
C TYR A 192 -6.90 0.83 9.32
N THR A 193 -5.77 0.47 8.73
CA THR A 193 -4.61 -0.08 9.46
C THR A 193 -3.38 0.75 9.14
N VAL A 194 -2.65 1.14 10.19
CA VAL A 194 -1.37 1.83 10.07
C VAL A 194 -0.40 1.23 11.08
N LEU A 195 0.70 0.69 10.57
CA LEU A 195 1.79 0.11 11.37
C LEU A 195 3.08 0.85 11.05
N GLY A 196 3.84 1.22 12.06
CA GLY A 196 5.12 1.90 11.88
C GLY A 196 6.13 1.51 12.94
N PRO A 197 7.32 2.13 12.97
CA PRO A 197 8.37 1.67 13.86
C PRO A 197 7.96 1.77 15.33
N GLY A 198 8.01 0.62 16.00
CA GLY A 198 7.50 0.43 17.36
C GLY A 198 6.15 -0.29 17.45
N SER A 199 5.51 -0.66 16.33
CA SER A 199 4.35 -1.56 16.35
C SER A 199 4.76 -3.03 16.57
N ASP A 200 5.73 -3.50 15.79
CA ASP A 200 6.30 -4.83 15.83
C ASP A 200 7.63 -4.86 15.04
N ARG A 201 8.26 -6.04 14.99
CA ARG A 201 9.54 -6.24 14.29
C ARG A 201 9.44 -6.11 12.76
N ALA A 202 8.32 -6.46 12.13
CA ALA A 202 8.18 -6.41 10.68
C ALA A 202 8.10 -4.96 10.17
N HIS A 203 7.55 -4.05 10.97
CA HIS A 203 7.32 -2.64 10.60
C HIS A 203 8.36 -1.68 11.19
N TYR A 204 9.56 -2.18 11.56
CA TYR A 204 10.58 -1.36 12.23
C TYR A 204 11.22 -0.27 11.34
N ASN A 205 11.10 -0.40 10.02
CA ASN A 205 11.82 0.41 9.04
C ASN A 205 10.94 1.14 8.01
N HIS A 206 9.62 1.00 8.09
CA HIS A 206 8.67 1.59 7.14
C HIS A 206 7.31 1.86 7.81
N PHE A 207 6.45 2.62 7.13
CA PHE A 207 5.04 2.71 7.44
C PHE A 207 4.27 1.75 6.53
N HIS A 208 3.52 0.82 7.12
CA HIS A 208 2.52 0.04 6.41
C HIS A 208 1.16 0.71 6.58
N VAL A 209 0.48 0.96 5.47
CA VAL A 209 -0.89 1.51 5.46
C VAL A 209 -1.80 0.58 4.67
N ASP A 210 -2.99 0.27 5.19
CA ASP A 210 -3.98 -0.52 4.48
C ASP A 210 -5.44 -0.10 4.74
N LEU A 211 -6.33 -0.59 3.87
CA LEU A 211 -7.77 -0.32 3.90
C LEU A 211 -8.61 -1.46 4.51
N LEU A 212 -8.03 -2.32 5.36
CA LEU A 212 -8.77 -3.40 6.01
C LEU A 212 -9.81 -2.88 7.01
N VAL A 213 -11.09 -2.99 6.66
CA VAL A 213 -12.21 -2.44 7.47
C VAL A 213 -12.63 -3.28 8.68
N THR A 214 -12.05 -4.46 8.92
CA THR A 214 -12.64 -5.45 9.85
C THR A 214 -12.85 -4.98 11.28
N ASN A 215 -12.01 -4.07 11.79
CA ASN A 215 -12.18 -3.52 13.14
C ASN A 215 -13.30 -2.47 13.19
N VAL A 216 -13.36 -1.61 12.18
CA VAL A 216 -14.38 -0.56 12.06
C VAL A 216 -15.76 -1.17 11.85
N SER A 217 -15.86 -2.22 11.03
CA SER A 217 -17.12 -2.95 10.82
C SER A 217 -17.68 -3.62 12.08
N LYS A 218 -16.87 -3.77 13.14
CA LYS A 218 -17.28 -4.34 14.44
C LYS A 218 -17.49 -3.26 15.52
N GLY A 219 -17.61 -2.00 15.13
CA GLY A 219 -17.76 -0.87 16.07
C GLY A 219 -16.45 -0.42 16.74
N GLY A 220 -15.30 -0.95 16.30
CA GLY A 220 -13.99 -0.50 16.75
C GLY A 220 -13.48 0.72 15.95
N GLY A 221 -12.31 1.23 16.34
CA GLY A 221 -11.60 2.29 15.60
C GLY A 221 -10.62 1.74 14.56
N HIS A 222 -9.94 2.66 13.88
CA HIS A 222 -8.80 2.34 13.01
C HIS A 222 -7.70 1.64 13.83
N TYR A 223 -7.04 0.64 13.25
CA TYR A 223 -5.89 -0.02 13.86
C TYR A 223 -4.61 0.78 13.60
N CYS A 224 -4.25 1.65 14.54
CA CYS A 224 -3.05 2.48 14.41
C CYS A 224 -2.04 2.12 15.52
N ARG A 225 -0.84 1.66 15.13
CA ARG A 225 0.24 1.29 16.05
C ARG A 225 1.61 1.74 15.54
N PRO A 226 2.47 2.36 16.38
CA PRO A 226 2.19 2.79 17.75
C PRO A 226 1.12 3.87 17.79
N GLN A 227 0.41 4.02 18.92
CA GLN A 227 -0.58 5.11 19.04
C GLN A 227 0.13 6.46 19.00
N PRO A 228 -0.28 7.40 18.13
CA PRO A 228 0.24 8.76 18.13
C PRO A 228 -0.04 9.43 19.47
N LYS A 229 0.91 10.23 19.96
CA LYS A 229 0.67 11.06 21.14
C LYS A 229 -0.43 12.09 20.83
N SER A 230 -1.28 12.35 21.80
CA SER A 230 -2.25 13.45 21.74
C SER A 230 -1.53 14.79 21.52
N GLY A 231 -2.17 15.72 20.80
CA GLY A 231 -1.62 17.07 20.55
C GLY A 231 -0.57 17.18 19.43
N LEU A 232 -0.29 16.11 18.66
CA LEU A 232 0.55 16.20 17.46
C LEU A 232 -0.05 17.04 16.32
N PHE A 233 -1.35 17.31 16.41
CA PHE A 233 -1.98 18.45 15.78
C PHE A 233 -1.91 19.54 16.84
N ALA A 234 -1.00 20.51 16.68
CA ALA A 234 -1.11 21.74 17.44
C ALA A 234 -2.55 22.23 17.32
N ALA A 235 -3.13 22.70 18.43
CA ALA A 235 -4.41 23.41 18.39
C ALA A 235 -4.33 24.40 17.24
N VAL A 236 -5.27 24.31 16.31
CA VAL A 236 -5.37 25.27 15.23
C VAL A 236 -5.58 26.62 15.93
N GLU A 237 -4.66 27.57 15.73
CA GLU A 237 -4.87 28.94 16.21
C GLU A 237 -6.19 29.43 15.61
N ASP A 238 -7.09 29.94 16.46
CA ASP A 238 -8.53 30.13 16.25
C ASP A 238 -8.94 31.09 15.10
N ASP A 239 -8.01 31.54 14.24
CA ASP A 239 -8.26 32.53 13.18
C ASP A 239 -8.04 32.01 11.74
N ASP A 240 -7.82 30.70 11.52
CA ASP A 240 -7.74 30.12 10.17
C ASP A 240 -9.02 29.29 9.84
N PRO A 241 -9.91 29.77 8.94
CA PRO A 241 -11.25 29.18 8.73
C PRO A 241 -11.24 27.79 8.04
N VAL A 242 -10.10 27.09 7.99
CA VAL A 242 -9.94 25.79 7.31
C VAL A 242 -9.35 24.73 8.26
N SER A 243 -9.81 24.68 9.51
CA SER A 243 -9.56 23.55 10.41
C SER A 243 -10.48 22.37 10.08
N THR A 244 -9.91 21.27 9.55
CA THR A 244 -10.66 20.04 9.29
C THR A 244 -10.92 19.20 10.54
N ALA A 245 -10.54 19.66 11.74
CA ALA A 245 -10.99 19.04 12.99
C ALA A 245 -12.52 19.19 13.18
N SER A 246 -13.11 20.21 12.53
CA SER A 246 -14.55 20.45 12.47
C SER A 246 -15.22 19.82 11.25
N VAL A 247 -14.45 19.27 10.31
CA VAL A 247 -14.99 18.44 9.23
C VAL A 247 -15.27 17.07 9.84
N LYS A 248 -16.54 16.84 10.23
CA LYS A 248 -17.05 15.49 10.45
C LYS A 248 -16.54 14.63 9.28
N PRO A 249 -15.92 13.46 9.55
CA PRO A 249 -15.65 12.49 8.49
C PRO A 249 -16.91 12.38 7.67
N ILE A 250 -16.82 12.55 6.35
CA ILE A 250 -17.97 12.29 5.47
C ILE A 250 -18.44 10.89 5.89
N PRO A 251 -19.65 10.77 6.48
CA PRO A 251 -20.11 9.47 6.91
C PRO A 251 -20.13 8.61 5.65
N PHE A 252 -19.56 7.42 5.73
CA PHE A 252 -19.77 6.41 4.71
C PHE A 252 -21.27 6.09 4.68
N THR A 253 -22.02 6.87 3.91
CA THR A 253 -23.37 6.55 3.48
C THR A 253 -23.21 5.90 2.11
N GLY A 254 -23.49 4.59 2.05
CA GLY A 254 -23.80 3.98 0.78
C GLY A 254 -24.98 4.74 0.15
N PRO A 255 -24.97 5.05 -1.15
CA PRO A 255 -26.18 5.55 -1.77
C PRO A 255 -27.18 4.42 -1.94
N ARG A 256 -28.43 4.72 -1.55
CA ARG A 256 -29.63 4.14 -2.18
C ARG A 256 -29.68 4.58 -3.65
N GLU A 257 -30.27 3.72 -4.44
CA GLU A 257 -30.56 3.76 -5.87
C GLU A 257 -31.07 5.11 -6.43
N SER A 258 -30.45 5.60 -7.51
CA SER A 258 -31.04 5.94 -8.83
C SER A 258 -30.21 7.00 -9.63
N THR A 259 -29.92 6.58 -10.87
CA THR A 259 -29.18 7.06 -12.08
C THR A 259 -29.51 8.53 -12.53
N PRO A 260 -28.77 9.26 -13.43
CA PRO A 260 -27.92 8.76 -14.53
C PRO A 260 -26.53 9.36 -14.87
N GLN A 261 -25.66 8.43 -15.30
CA GLN A 261 -24.67 8.36 -16.41
C GLN A 261 -23.84 9.57 -16.88
N VAL A 262 -22.51 9.41 -16.75
CA VAL A 262 -21.42 10.05 -17.52
C VAL A 262 -20.38 8.94 -17.83
N PRO A 263 -19.73 8.88 -19.01
CA PRO A 263 -19.27 7.60 -19.58
C PRO A 263 -18.10 6.95 -18.81
N ALA A 264 -18.19 5.62 -18.74
CA ALA A 264 -17.37 4.73 -17.94
C ALA A 264 -16.03 4.36 -18.61
N PHE A 265 -15.04 4.02 -17.78
CA PHE A 265 -13.94 3.14 -18.20
C PHE A 265 -14.54 1.84 -18.77
N THR A 266 -14.19 1.51 -20.02
CA THR A 266 -14.60 0.27 -20.65
C THR A 266 -13.83 -0.88 -20.01
N LEU A 267 -14.53 -1.73 -19.26
CA LEU A 267 -14.08 -3.10 -19.04
C LEU A 267 -14.11 -3.78 -20.41
N GLY A 268 -12.93 -4.07 -20.97
CA GLY A 268 -12.84 -4.87 -22.20
C GLY A 268 -13.48 -6.26 -21.99
N PRO A 269 -13.96 -6.90 -23.08
CA PRO A 269 -14.54 -8.23 -22.98
C PRO A 269 -13.50 -9.21 -22.43
N SER A 270 -14.00 -10.15 -21.63
CA SER A 270 -13.23 -11.31 -21.19
C SER A 270 -13.27 -12.32 -22.32
N ASP A 271 -12.13 -12.56 -22.97
CA ASP A 271 -11.90 -13.81 -23.72
C ASP A 271 -11.50 -14.92 -22.75
#